data_AF-A0A4Z2C0G8-F1
#
_entry.id   AF-A0A4Z2C0G8-F1
#
_cell.length_a   1.000
_cell.length_b   1.000
_cell.length_c   1.000
_cell.angle_alpha   90.00
_cell.angle_beta   90.00
_cell.angle_gamma   90.00
#
_symmetry.space_group_name_H-M   'P 1'
#
loop_
_entity.id
_entity.type
_entity.pdbx_description
1 polymer ?
#
loop_
_entity_poly.entity_id
_entity_poly.type
_entity_poly.pdbx_seq_one_letter_code
_entity_poly.pdbx_strand_id
1 'polypeptide(L)'
;MDFSCRQRLITLKPLKLNIKEPYIPDKNSEKTPEWQKTARYDSKLYGRYGSASGISPESLWPSHKQLESIIAEENEWHPPLEEMLKNIEAREKEETEKRLAREKLIADNMAKMPKMIADWRKEKHEKKRKLKEEKARRARLLAEAKERFGHAVDPRSSKFLEMVAEIEKEEKKKKKLLKRRLRMEQVGAPVTPPSAAS
;
A
#
# COMPACT_ATOMS: atom_id res chain seq x y z
N MET A 1 54.85 -73.25 -61.52
CA MET A 1 53.51 -72.85 -61.04
C MET A 1 53.74 -71.73 -60.05
N ASP A 2 54.00 -70.52 -60.54
CA ASP A 2 54.42 -69.40 -59.69
C ASP A 2 53.27 -68.40 -59.52
N PHE A 3 52.47 -68.59 -58.48
CA PHE A 3 51.47 -67.62 -58.06
C PHE A 3 52.16 -66.49 -57.28
N SER A 4 52.62 -65.47 -58.00
CA SER A 4 53.08 -64.22 -57.40
C SER A 4 51.88 -63.48 -56.77
N CYS A 5 51.72 -63.64 -55.46
CA CYS A 5 50.73 -62.93 -54.67
C CYS A 5 51.16 -61.46 -54.53
N ARG A 6 50.64 -60.56 -55.37
CA ARG A 6 50.81 -59.11 -55.19
C ARG A 6 49.94 -58.65 -54.02
N GLN A 7 50.49 -58.62 -52.79
CA GLN A 7 49.88 -57.83 -51.72
C GLN A 7 49.92 -56.33 -52.12
N ARG A 8 48.78 -55.76 -52.49
CA ARG A 8 48.60 -54.30 -52.48
C ARG A 8 48.56 -53.87 -51.02
N LEU A 9 49.64 -53.23 -50.54
CA LEU A 9 49.61 -52.51 -49.26
C LEU A 9 48.64 -51.34 -49.40
N ILE A 10 47.48 -51.42 -48.75
CA ILE A 10 46.53 -50.32 -48.65
C ILE A 10 47.08 -49.36 -47.59
N THR A 11 47.72 -48.27 -48.00
CA THR A 11 48.11 -47.21 -47.07
C THR A 11 46.89 -46.39 -46.68
N LEU A 12 46.63 -46.28 -45.38
CA LEU A 12 45.55 -45.44 -44.88
C LEU A 12 45.90 -43.97 -45.14
N LYS A 13 44.89 -43.18 -45.54
CA LYS A 13 45.06 -41.74 -45.72
C LYS A 13 45.47 -41.13 -44.37
N PRO A 14 46.39 -40.16 -44.37
CA PRO A 14 46.80 -39.49 -43.14
C PRO A 14 45.59 -38.81 -42.48
N LEU A 15 45.62 -38.79 -41.14
CA LEU A 15 44.59 -38.13 -40.35
C LEU A 15 44.61 -36.62 -40.63
N LYS A 16 43.43 -36.05 -40.90
CA LYS A 16 43.24 -34.61 -41.12
C LYS A 16 43.19 -33.89 -39.78
N LEU A 17 44.36 -33.66 -39.16
CA LEU A 17 44.49 -32.95 -37.89
C LEU A 17 45.17 -31.59 -38.11
N ASN A 18 44.64 -30.52 -37.52
CA ASN A 18 45.25 -29.18 -37.51
C ASN A 18 46.28 -29.08 -36.37
N ILE A 19 47.46 -29.69 -36.54
CA ILE A 19 48.45 -29.81 -35.46
C ILE A 19 49.51 -28.70 -35.51
N LYS A 20 49.74 -28.05 -36.66
CA LYS A 20 51.03 -27.37 -36.88
C LYS A 20 51.01 -25.84 -36.86
N GLU A 21 49.94 -25.18 -37.31
CA GLU A 21 49.97 -23.73 -37.47
C GLU A 21 48.67 -23.08 -37.00
N PRO A 22 48.75 -22.02 -36.15
CA PRO A 22 47.58 -21.25 -35.78
C PRO A 22 46.99 -20.59 -37.02
N TYR A 23 45.68 -20.73 -37.21
CA TYR A 23 44.97 -20.02 -38.28
C TYR A 23 44.92 -18.52 -37.98
N ILE A 24 45.70 -17.74 -38.74
CA ILE A 24 45.73 -16.27 -38.67
C ILE A 24 45.04 -15.75 -39.95
N PRO A 25 43.84 -15.15 -39.86
CA PRO A 25 43.14 -14.64 -41.02
C PRO A 25 43.80 -13.36 -41.54
N ASP A 26 43.77 -13.16 -42.86
CA ASP A 26 44.16 -11.90 -43.48
C ASP A 26 43.07 -10.83 -43.28
N LYS A 27 43.41 -9.76 -42.57
CA LYS A 27 42.49 -8.66 -42.23
C LYS A 27 42.09 -7.84 -43.47
N ASN A 28 42.94 -7.79 -44.49
CA ASN A 28 42.70 -6.99 -45.70
C ASN A 28 41.83 -7.71 -46.73
N SER A 29 41.61 -9.01 -46.57
CA SER A 29 40.78 -9.78 -47.49
C SER A 29 39.29 -9.47 -47.33
N GLU A 30 38.55 -9.36 -48.43
CA GLU A 30 37.08 -9.28 -48.39
C GLU A 30 36.42 -10.61 -47.99
N LYS A 31 37.15 -11.73 -48.15
CA LYS A 31 36.64 -13.07 -47.82
C LYS A 31 36.60 -13.33 -46.32
N THR A 32 37.29 -12.52 -45.51
CA THR A 32 37.30 -12.68 -44.06
C THR A 32 36.12 -11.96 -43.41
N PRO A 33 35.33 -12.64 -42.57
CA PRO A 33 34.22 -12.02 -41.85
C PRO A 33 34.67 -10.84 -40.99
N GLU A 34 33.85 -9.79 -40.89
CA GLU A 34 34.18 -8.58 -40.13
C GLU A 34 34.53 -8.86 -38.66
N TRP A 35 33.84 -9.79 -38.02
CA TRP A 35 34.13 -10.15 -36.62
C TRP A 35 35.53 -10.72 -36.42
N GLN A 36 36.15 -11.36 -37.43
CA GLN A 36 37.54 -11.84 -37.37
C GLN A 36 38.56 -10.70 -37.49
N LYS A 37 38.15 -9.54 -37.99
CA LYS A 37 39.00 -8.35 -38.13
C LYS A 37 39.06 -7.51 -36.85
N THR A 38 38.20 -7.80 -35.87
CA THR A 38 38.09 -7.03 -34.62
C THR A 38 39.18 -7.38 -33.60
N ALA A 39 39.51 -6.43 -32.72
CA ALA A 39 40.44 -6.63 -31.59
C ALA A 39 39.98 -7.74 -30.62
N ARG A 40 38.67 -8.02 -30.59
CA ARG A 40 38.09 -9.14 -29.83
C ARG A 40 38.58 -10.50 -30.35
N TYR A 41 38.72 -10.65 -31.67
CA TYR A 41 39.23 -11.87 -32.26
C TYR A 41 40.75 -12.02 -32.03
N ASP A 42 41.49 -10.92 -32.10
CA ASP A 42 42.91 -10.88 -31.77
C ASP A 42 43.14 -11.35 -30.32
N SER A 43 42.35 -10.84 -29.37
CA SER A 43 42.41 -11.25 -27.96
C SER A 43 42.11 -12.75 -27.78
N LYS A 44 41.19 -13.30 -28.59
CA LYS A 44 40.85 -14.73 -28.58
C LYS A 44 41.98 -15.59 -29.13
N LEU A 45 42.68 -15.14 -30.18
CA LEU A 45 43.84 -15.83 -30.74
C LEU A 45 45.00 -15.85 -29.74
N TYR A 46 45.29 -14.69 -29.12
CA TYR A 46 46.31 -14.59 -28.08
C TYR A 46 45.97 -15.46 -26.86
N GLY A 47 44.71 -15.51 -26.43
CA GLY A 47 44.30 -16.42 -25.36
C GLY A 47 44.45 -17.91 -25.69
N ARG A 48 44.42 -18.30 -26.97
CA ARG A 48 44.57 -19.71 -27.41
C ARG A 48 46.01 -20.14 -27.66
N TYR A 49 46.78 -19.28 -28.33
CA TYR A 49 48.11 -19.60 -28.82
C TYR A 49 49.22 -18.81 -28.11
N GLY A 50 48.86 -17.89 -27.20
CA GLY A 50 49.79 -17.01 -26.51
C GLY A 50 50.56 -16.13 -27.49
N SER A 51 51.83 -15.87 -27.17
CA SER A 51 52.73 -15.07 -28.00
C SER A 51 52.98 -15.67 -29.38
N ALA A 52 52.69 -16.96 -29.60
CA ALA A 52 52.84 -17.60 -30.92
C ALA A 52 51.86 -17.04 -31.96
N SER A 53 50.80 -16.33 -31.55
CA SER A 53 49.89 -15.65 -32.48
C SER A 53 50.46 -14.35 -33.06
N GLY A 54 51.59 -13.85 -32.56
CA GLY A 54 52.23 -12.61 -33.04
C GLY A 54 51.48 -11.32 -32.71
N ILE A 55 50.52 -11.36 -31.79
CA ILE A 55 49.72 -10.20 -31.37
C ILE A 55 50.43 -9.51 -30.21
N SER A 56 50.54 -8.18 -30.25
CA SER A 56 51.16 -7.41 -29.17
C SER A 56 50.29 -7.44 -27.91
N PRO A 57 50.85 -7.78 -26.73
CA PRO A 57 50.09 -7.80 -25.48
C PRO A 57 49.53 -6.43 -25.09
N GLU A 58 50.19 -5.34 -25.48
CA GLU A 58 49.76 -3.97 -25.21
C GLU A 58 48.40 -3.64 -25.85
N SER A 59 48.14 -4.19 -27.05
CA SER A 59 46.88 -3.97 -27.76
C SER A 59 45.67 -4.66 -27.12
N LEU A 60 45.89 -5.54 -26.13
CA LEU A 60 44.81 -6.24 -25.43
C LEU A 60 44.16 -5.37 -24.36
N TRP A 61 44.90 -4.38 -23.85
CA TRP A 61 44.36 -3.43 -22.90
C TRP A 61 43.47 -2.41 -23.61
N PRO A 62 42.39 -1.92 -22.97
CA PRO A 62 41.57 -0.87 -23.53
C PRO A 62 42.40 0.37 -23.87
N SER A 63 42.07 1.00 -25.00
CA SER A 63 42.58 2.34 -25.30
C SER A 63 42.09 3.35 -24.26
N HIS A 64 42.80 4.47 -24.13
CA HIS A 64 42.45 5.52 -23.16
C HIS A 64 40.98 5.98 -23.27
N LYS A 65 40.48 6.18 -24.50
CA LYS A 65 39.06 6.55 -24.75
C LYS A 65 38.07 5.48 -24.28
N GLN A 66 38.42 4.21 -24.47
CA GLN A 66 37.57 3.09 -24.01
C GLN A 66 37.61 2.96 -22.48
N LEU A 67 38.77 3.25 -21.88
CA LEU A 67 38.91 3.26 -20.42
C LEU A 67 38.04 4.35 -19.80
N GLU A 68 38.06 5.57 -20.34
CA GLU A 68 37.21 6.67 -19.91
C GLU A 68 35.72 6.32 -20.01
N SER A 69 35.28 5.68 -21.11
CA SER A 69 33.89 5.24 -21.24
C SER A 69 33.51 4.18 -20.20
N ILE A 70 34.40 3.22 -19.93
CA ILE A 70 34.16 2.18 -18.93
C ILE A 70 34.05 2.81 -17.53
N ILE A 71 34.95 3.73 -17.18
CA ILE A 71 34.92 4.44 -15.90
C ILE A 71 33.65 5.28 -15.75
N ALA A 72 33.23 5.96 -16.82
CA ALA A 72 32.00 6.76 -16.79
C ALA A 72 30.76 5.88 -16.59
N GLU A 73 30.68 4.74 -17.29
CA GLU A 73 29.59 3.77 -17.10
C GLU A 73 29.60 3.17 -15.69
N GLU A 74 30.76 2.80 -15.15
CA GLU A 74 30.90 2.27 -13.80
C GLU A 74 30.45 3.29 -12.76
N ASN A 75 30.88 4.54 -12.86
CA ASN A 75 30.49 5.58 -11.90
C ASN A 75 28.98 5.90 -11.96
N GLU A 76 28.35 5.82 -13.13
CA GLU A 76 26.91 6.08 -13.28
C GLU A 76 26.06 4.94 -12.69
N TRP A 77 26.43 3.68 -12.97
CA TRP A 77 25.63 2.52 -12.59
C TRP A 77 26.03 1.87 -11.26
N HIS A 78 27.27 2.06 -10.85
CA HIS A 78 27.88 1.44 -9.67
C HIS A 78 28.41 2.51 -8.71
N PRO A 79 27.51 3.15 -7.93
CA PRO A 79 27.93 4.14 -6.96
C PRO A 79 28.85 3.53 -5.89
N PRO A 80 29.70 4.35 -5.25
CA PRO A 80 30.59 3.89 -4.20
C PRO A 80 29.83 3.37 -2.98
N LEU A 81 30.47 2.44 -2.26
CA LEU A 81 29.88 1.78 -1.09
C LEU A 81 29.41 2.77 -0.02
N GLU A 82 30.13 3.87 0.18
CA GLU A 82 29.77 4.90 1.15
C GLU A 82 28.42 5.56 0.85
N GLU A 83 28.12 5.81 -0.43
CA GLU A 83 26.84 6.37 -0.84
C GLU A 83 25.70 5.36 -0.65
N MET A 84 25.97 4.08 -0.95
CA MET A 84 25.00 3.02 -0.68
C MET A 84 24.65 2.92 0.81
N LEU A 85 25.65 2.98 1.69
CA LEU A 85 25.44 2.95 3.15
C LEU A 85 24.62 4.16 3.62
N LYS A 86 24.94 5.37 3.15
CA LYS A 86 24.17 6.59 3.46
C LYS A 86 22.71 6.47 3.00
N ASN A 87 22.47 5.90 1.82
CA ASN A 87 21.13 5.68 1.29
C ASN A 87 20.35 4.66 2.12
N ILE A 88 20.99 3.59 2.59
CA ILE A 88 20.37 2.59 3.47
C ILE A 88 20.00 3.25 4.81
N GLU A 89 20.92 3.97 5.43
CA GLU A 89 20.66 4.67 6.69
C GLU A 89 19.52 5.68 6.57
N ALA A 90 19.45 6.43 5.48
CA ALA A 90 18.37 7.38 5.22
C ALA A 90 17.01 6.68 5.11
N ARG A 91 16.96 5.55 4.37
CA ARG A 91 15.74 4.75 4.22
C ARG A 91 15.29 4.15 5.54
N GLU A 92 16.20 3.61 6.34
CA GLU A 92 15.89 3.06 7.67
C GLU A 92 15.35 4.15 8.61
N LYS A 93 15.93 5.36 8.59
CA LYS A 93 15.44 6.50 9.37
C LYS A 93 14.01 6.86 8.95
N GLU A 94 13.73 6.98 7.66
CA GLU A 94 12.37 7.27 7.19
C GLU A 94 11.36 6.17 7.57
N GLU A 95 11.73 4.90 7.44
CA GLU A 95 10.86 3.77 7.78
C GLU A 95 10.56 3.72 9.28
N THR A 96 11.57 3.98 10.12
CA THR A 96 11.40 4.05 11.58
C THR A 96 10.53 5.24 11.98
N GLU A 97 10.70 6.41 11.37
CA GLU A 97 9.85 7.59 11.61
C GLU A 97 8.39 7.33 11.20
N LYS A 98 8.16 6.74 10.01
CA LYS A 98 6.82 6.36 9.55
C LYS A 98 6.16 5.36 10.49
N ARG A 99 6.93 4.39 10.99
CA ARG A 99 6.46 3.40 11.97
C ARG A 99 6.08 4.07 13.30
N LEU A 100 6.94 4.92 13.84
CA LEU A 100 6.67 5.63 15.10
C LEU A 100 5.47 6.57 14.99
N ALA A 101 5.33 7.29 13.87
CA ALA A 101 4.17 8.14 13.62
C ALA A 101 2.86 7.32 13.59
N ARG A 102 2.89 6.15 12.93
CA ARG A 102 1.75 5.23 12.90
C ARG A 102 1.41 4.69 14.30
N GLU A 103 2.41 4.27 15.06
CA GLU A 103 2.23 3.78 16.43
C GLU A 103 1.64 4.86 17.35
N LYS A 104 2.13 6.11 17.26
CA LYS A 104 1.56 7.26 17.99
C LYS A 104 0.08 7.49 17.64
N LEU A 105 -0.25 7.49 16.35
CA LEU A 105 -1.63 7.67 15.89
C LEU A 105 -2.55 6.55 16.39
N ILE A 106 -2.07 5.30 16.38
CA ILE A 106 -2.83 4.17 16.93
C ILE A 106 -3.03 4.35 18.43
N ALA A 107 -2.00 4.72 19.18
CA ALA A 107 -2.10 4.96 20.63
C ALA A 107 -3.13 6.06 20.97
N ASP A 108 -3.09 7.18 20.26
CA ASP A 108 -4.03 8.29 20.45
C ASP A 108 -5.47 7.88 20.14
N ASN A 109 -5.68 7.10 19.07
CA ASN A 109 -6.99 6.58 18.74
C ASN A 109 -7.46 5.57 19.78
N MET A 110 -6.60 4.65 20.21
CA MET A 110 -6.91 3.69 21.26
C MET A 110 -7.28 4.37 22.59
N ALA A 111 -6.66 5.51 22.93
CA ALA A 111 -7.03 6.29 24.10
C ALA A 111 -8.43 6.95 23.96
N LYS A 112 -8.83 7.34 22.74
CA LYS A 112 -10.17 7.92 22.45
C LYS A 112 -11.27 6.87 22.38
N MET A 113 -10.95 5.64 22.00
CA MET A 113 -11.92 4.56 21.76
C MET A 113 -12.85 4.27 22.95
N PRO A 114 -12.40 4.17 24.22
CA PRO A 114 -13.28 3.90 25.36
C PRO A 114 -14.40 4.93 25.52
N LYS A 115 -14.08 6.22 25.32
CA LYS A 115 -15.06 7.31 25.38
C LYS A 115 -16.09 7.17 24.25
N MET A 116 -15.62 6.93 23.03
CA MET A 116 -16.51 6.73 21.87
C MET A 116 -17.44 5.52 22.05
N ILE A 117 -16.94 4.41 22.62
CA ILE A 117 -17.76 3.23 22.91
C ILE A 117 -18.82 3.57 23.96
N ALA A 118 -18.47 4.31 25.01
CA ALA A 118 -19.42 4.71 26.05
C ALA A 118 -20.52 5.60 25.48
N ASP A 119 -20.16 6.58 24.65
CA ASP A 119 -21.11 7.50 24.03
C ASP A 119 -22.02 6.76 23.02
N TRP A 120 -21.48 5.86 22.20
CA TRP A 120 -22.28 5.01 21.31
C TRP A 120 -23.27 4.11 22.08
N ARG A 121 -22.83 3.52 23.20
CA ARG A 121 -23.71 2.73 24.07
C ARG A 121 -24.85 3.59 24.63
N LYS A 122 -24.55 4.80 25.13
CA LYS A 122 -25.55 5.75 25.62
C LYS A 122 -26.57 6.09 24.53
N GLU A 123 -26.11 6.47 23.34
CA GLU A 123 -27.01 6.76 22.22
C GLU A 123 -27.90 5.58 21.86
N LYS A 124 -27.36 4.36 21.84
CA LYS A 124 -28.13 3.14 21.57
C LYS A 124 -29.21 2.92 22.62
N HIS A 125 -28.88 3.13 23.89
CA HIS A 125 -29.85 3.06 25.00
C HIS A 125 -30.91 4.15 24.88
N GLU A 126 -30.54 5.39 24.59
CA GLU A 126 -31.48 6.51 24.40
C GLU A 126 -32.41 6.27 23.22
N LYS A 127 -31.89 5.82 22.07
CA LYS A 127 -32.71 5.44 20.90
C LYS A 127 -33.70 4.34 21.26
N LYS A 128 -33.27 3.32 22.00
CA LYS A 128 -34.15 2.24 22.49
C LYS A 128 -35.21 2.76 23.47
N ARG A 129 -34.86 3.69 24.35
CA ARG A 129 -35.80 4.34 25.28
C ARG A 129 -36.84 5.16 24.55
N LYS A 130 -36.43 6.06 23.65
CA LYS A 130 -37.33 6.86 22.82
C LYS A 130 -38.29 5.98 22.01
N LEU A 131 -37.80 4.91 21.40
CA LEU A 131 -38.65 3.96 20.66
C LEU A 131 -39.66 3.24 21.57
N LYS A 132 -39.28 2.88 22.81
CA LYS A 132 -40.22 2.33 23.79
C LYS A 132 -41.26 3.35 24.24
N GLU A 133 -40.85 4.59 24.50
CA GLU A 133 -41.72 5.70 24.89
C GLU A 133 -42.72 6.05 23.78
N GLU A 134 -42.28 6.08 22.51
CA GLU A 134 -43.15 6.26 21.35
C GLU A 134 -44.14 5.11 21.17
N LYS A 135 -43.68 3.86 21.32
CA LYS A 135 -44.58 2.69 21.31
C LYS A 135 -45.62 2.77 22.43
N ALA A 136 -45.21 3.14 23.64
CA ALA A 136 -46.11 3.32 24.78
C ALA A 136 -47.10 4.47 24.55
N ARG A 137 -46.64 5.61 24.03
CA ARG A 137 -47.48 6.76 23.66
C ARG A 137 -48.51 6.35 22.60
N ARG A 138 -48.07 5.64 21.56
CA ARG A 138 -48.95 5.11 20.51
C ARG A 138 -49.98 4.13 21.07
N ALA A 139 -49.56 3.22 21.96
CA ALA A 139 -50.49 2.29 22.62
C ALA A 139 -51.53 3.00 23.49
N ARG A 140 -51.14 4.05 24.23
CA ARG A 140 -52.07 4.89 25.01
C ARG A 140 -53.08 5.60 24.12
N LEU A 141 -52.63 6.22 23.03
CA LEU A 141 -53.52 6.88 22.07
C LEU A 141 -54.49 5.90 21.41
N LEU A 142 -54.03 4.68 21.09
CA LEU A 142 -54.91 3.64 20.55
C LEU A 142 -55.93 3.13 21.58
N ALA A 143 -55.54 2.97 22.85
CA ALA A 143 -56.47 2.59 23.91
C ALA A 143 -57.54 3.66 24.12
N GLU A 144 -57.17 4.93 24.21
CA GLU A 144 -58.13 6.02 24.36
C GLU A 144 -59.06 6.15 23.14
N ALA A 145 -58.57 5.88 21.94
CA ALA A 145 -59.41 5.83 20.75
C ALA A 145 -60.39 4.66 20.76
N LYS A 146 -59.99 3.50 21.30
CA LYS A 146 -60.88 2.35 21.48
C LYS A 146 -62.02 2.66 22.45
N GLU A 147 -61.75 3.37 23.55
CA GLU A 147 -62.78 3.78 24.52
C GLU A 147 -63.79 4.78 23.91
N ARG A 148 -63.32 5.72 23.08
CA ARG A 148 -64.19 6.76 22.50
C ARG A 148 -64.98 6.32 21.26
N PHE A 149 -64.37 5.53 20.38
CA PHE A 149 -64.92 5.20 19.06
C PHE A 149 -65.17 3.70 18.84
N GLY A 150 -64.81 2.83 19.80
CA GLY A 150 -65.00 1.37 19.71
C GLY A 150 -63.81 0.61 19.12
N HIS A 151 -63.98 -0.69 18.86
CA HIS A 151 -62.86 -1.61 18.56
C HIS A 151 -62.23 -1.46 17.16
N ALA A 152 -62.93 -0.86 16.18
CA ALA A 152 -62.52 -0.76 14.78
C ALA A 152 -62.05 0.66 14.40
N VAL A 153 -60.96 1.14 15.01
CA VAL A 153 -60.39 2.47 14.70
C VAL A 153 -59.07 2.34 13.98
N ASP A 154 -59.05 2.79 12.72
CA ASP A 154 -57.83 2.88 11.93
C ASP A 154 -56.99 4.12 12.28
N PRO A 155 -55.68 3.99 12.50
CA PRO A 155 -54.78 5.11 12.82
C PRO A 155 -54.66 6.18 11.72
N ARG A 156 -55.20 5.93 10.52
CA ARG A 156 -55.16 6.85 9.36
C ARG A 156 -56.48 7.59 9.13
N SER A 157 -57.51 7.28 9.91
CA SER A 157 -58.84 7.90 9.76
C SER A 157 -58.82 9.39 10.19
N SER A 158 -59.62 10.22 9.52
CA SER A 158 -59.73 11.67 9.83
C SER A 158 -60.15 11.92 11.27
N LYS A 159 -61.11 11.14 11.76
CA LYS A 159 -61.65 11.20 13.14
C LYS A 159 -60.56 10.97 14.20
N PHE A 160 -59.65 10.01 13.97
CA PHE A 160 -58.53 9.75 14.87
C PHE A 160 -57.52 10.90 14.88
N LEU A 161 -57.22 11.48 13.71
CA LEU A 161 -56.31 12.61 13.59
C LEU A 161 -56.83 13.87 14.30
N GLU A 162 -58.13 14.15 14.19
CA GLU A 162 -58.79 15.26 14.89
C GLU A 162 -58.73 15.08 16.42
N MET A 163 -59.04 13.88 16.91
CA MET A 163 -58.96 13.55 18.33
C MET A 163 -57.53 13.63 18.89
N VAL A 164 -56.53 13.12 18.16
CA VAL A 164 -55.12 13.29 18.54
C VAL A 164 -54.75 14.78 18.57
N ALA A 165 -55.22 15.59 17.61
CA ALA A 165 -54.96 17.02 17.59
C ALA A 165 -55.59 17.77 18.78
N GLU A 166 -56.76 17.34 19.27
CA GLU A 166 -57.37 17.87 20.50
C GLU A 166 -56.56 17.52 21.74
N ILE A 167 -56.16 16.25 21.90
CA ILE A 167 -55.32 15.79 23.02
C ILE A 167 -53.98 16.53 23.03
N GLU A 168 -53.36 16.73 21.87
CA GLU A 168 -52.12 17.49 21.77
C GLU A 168 -52.29 18.97 22.11
N LYS A 169 -53.42 19.60 21.76
CA LYS A 169 -53.74 20.98 22.16
C LYS A 169 -53.91 21.08 23.67
N GLU A 170 -54.59 20.13 24.30
CA GLU A 170 -54.76 20.08 25.75
C GLU A 170 -53.45 19.84 26.48
N GLU A 171 -52.63 18.88 26.01
CA GLU A 171 -51.30 18.65 26.57
C GLU A 171 -50.39 19.88 26.43
N LYS A 172 -50.42 20.57 25.29
CA LYS A 172 -49.64 21.80 25.07
C LYS A 172 -50.08 22.91 26.05
N LYS A 173 -51.39 23.05 26.30
CA LYS A 173 -51.92 24.00 27.31
C LYS A 173 -51.47 23.61 28.71
N LYS A 174 -51.60 22.34 29.10
CA LYS A 174 -51.15 21.82 30.41
C LYS A 174 -49.63 22.01 30.61
N LYS A 175 -48.82 21.66 29.62
CA LYS A 175 -47.35 21.85 29.64
C LYS A 175 -46.97 23.33 29.74
N LYS A 176 -47.65 24.24 29.04
CA LYS A 176 -47.44 25.69 29.15
C LYS A 176 -47.78 26.22 30.54
N LEU A 177 -48.87 25.76 31.14
CA LEU A 177 -49.26 26.15 32.50
C LEU A 177 -48.29 25.63 33.56
N LEU A 178 -47.84 24.37 33.44
CA LEU A 178 -46.82 23.80 34.34
C LEU A 178 -45.48 24.52 34.19
N LYS A 179 -45.05 24.82 32.96
CA LYS A 179 -43.83 25.61 32.71
C LYS A 179 -43.94 27.02 33.28
N ARG A 180 -45.11 27.66 33.19
CA ARG A 180 -45.38 28.98 33.78
C ARG A 180 -45.35 28.92 35.31
N ARG A 181 -45.92 27.89 35.93
CA ARG A 181 -45.88 27.65 37.38
C ARG A 181 -44.45 27.42 37.89
N LEU A 182 -43.69 26.52 37.24
CA LEU A 182 -42.27 26.29 37.57
C LEU A 182 -41.42 27.55 37.41
N ARG A 183 -41.70 28.38 36.40
CA ARG A 183 -41.02 29.67 36.23
C ARG A 183 -41.38 30.68 37.32
N MET A 184 -42.64 30.70 37.79
CA MET A 184 -43.06 31.56 38.90
C MET A 184 -42.48 31.09 40.24
N GLU A 185 -42.34 29.78 40.43
CA GLU A 185 -41.71 29.17 41.60
C GLU A 185 -40.19 29.41 41.63
N GLN A 186 -39.50 29.33 40.50
CA GLN A 186 -38.07 29.67 40.38
C GLN A 186 -37.78 31.17 40.58
N VAL A 187 -38.75 32.04 40.30
CA VAL A 187 -38.65 33.50 40.53
C VAL A 187 -39.10 33.89 41.94
N GLY A 188 -39.91 33.05 42.59
CA GLY A 188 -40.38 33.23 43.97
C GLY A 188 -39.51 32.57 45.05
N ALA A 189 -38.44 31.87 44.68
CA ALA A 189 -37.43 31.41 45.63
C ALA A 189 -36.62 32.63 46.14
N PRO A 190 -36.68 32.97 47.44
CA PRO A 190 -35.96 34.12 47.97
C PRO A 190 -34.45 33.91 47.85
N VAL A 191 -33.77 34.86 47.24
CA VAL A 191 -32.31 35.02 47.35
C VAL A 191 -32.02 35.31 48.83
N THR A 192 -31.67 34.29 49.61
CA THR A 192 -31.02 34.49 50.90
C THR A 192 -29.63 35.05 50.62
N PRO A 193 -29.30 36.29 51.02
CA PRO A 193 -27.93 36.80 50.88
C PRO A 193 -26.99 35.96 51.76
N PRO A 194 -25.75 35.69 51.32
CA PRO A 194 -24.77 35.02 52.18
C PRO A 194 -24.51 35.89 53.41
N SER A 195 -24.87 35.37 54.58
CA SER A 195 -24.53 35.95 55.88
C SER A 195 -23.01 35.99 56.02
N ALA A 196 -22.46 37.17 56.22
CA ALA A 196 -21.09 37.36 56.69
C ALA A 196 -20.92 36.70 58.07
N ALA A 197 -19.86 35.92 58.26
CA ALA A 197 -19.31 35.55 59.56
C ALA A 197 -17.82 35.23 59.39
N SER A 198 -17.01 36.13 59.96
CA SER A 198 -15.72 35.98 60.65
C SER A 198 -14.81 34.80 60.36
#